data_AF-A0A350QMP2-F1
#
_entry.id   AF-A0A350QMP2-F1
#
_cell.length_a   1.000
_cell.length_b   1.000
_cell.length_c   1.000
_cell.angle_alpha   90.00
_cell.angle_beta   90.00
_cell.angle_gamma   90.00
#
_symmetry.space_group_name_H-M   'P 1'
#
loop_
_entity.id
_entity.type
_entity.pdbx_description
1 polymer ?
#
loop_
_entity_poly.entity_id
_entity_poly.type
_entity_poly.pdbx_seq_one_letter_code
_entity_poly.pdbx_strand_id
1 'polypeptide(L)'
;SSQAPERVKEQHATAKQVAECVQSEMDPVGTRGERLGDPRRQQGHPGQPREDQIMVRTQQASMMPSSAGRILTGIGVLVHLILTKVFRSVLLCRSCRRFVSNPQAIQSQGTLSSMTISEEFRAAPANRLLTITGRAKWIVPAGLLIVLVANIIALFVPFLAIDFMKLETYSLLHSVQLMWDSGLYWIAIMIVGFSITFPLVKTISLILIWFIRMRPVVRHRMIRILEAAGKWSMFDIFVVILLMVISTDQTFINTTPQIGLLLFIIAIIGNMLMSRLISAIDRRCNFDPERMFADDGDLREPLSSTGGIGWMMPFLLLAGVVAIIYAIELPFFRINKVPLFSKSYSIHTAIEALYQDGNLLLAAFMLLFLCVAPLLSLVLLGQCWMFHKTRVQISKRLGLIRIVGEWSMLSVFLIALTMVHIEGEHMVTTQIKPGLNAIIIAIAVTVVCIRLAEFKLRKLLDS
;
A
#
# COMPACT_ATOMS: atom_id res chain seq x y z
N SER A 1 -2.80 -44.99 -25.44
CA SER A 1 -2.77 -45.86 -24.25
C SER A 1 -3.78 -45.32 -23.26
N SER A 2 -4.61 -46.22 -22.73
CA SER A 2 -5.84 -45.95 -21.99
C SER A 2 -5.55 -45.91 -20.48
N GLN A 3 -5.49 -44.72 -19.88
CA GLN A 3 -5.54 -44.48 -18.43
C GLN A 3 -5.75 -42.97 -18.17
N ALA A 4 -6.95 -42.47 -18.46
CA ALA A 4 -7.33 -41.07 -18.23
C ALA A 4 -8.73 -40.84 -17.60
N PRO A 5 -9.69 -41.79 -17.56
CA PRO A 5 -11.03 -41.44 -17.08
C PRO A 5 -11.21 -41.51 -15.55
N GLU A 6 -10.24 -42.03 -14.79
CA GLU A 6 -10.38 -42.19 -13.32
C GLU A 6 -9.97 -40.95 -12.52
N ARG A 7 -8.92 -40.21 -12.92
CA ARG A 7 -8.54 -38.95 -12.24
C ARG A 7 -9.55 -37.82 -12.44
N VAL A 8 -10.30 -37.84 -13.55
CA VAL A 8 -11.39 -36.88 -13.81
C VAL A 8 -12.59 -37.15 -12.91
N LYS A 9 -12.83 -38.41 -12.51
CA LYS A 9 -13.89 -38.76 -11.54
C LYS A 9 -13.49 -38.41 -10.11
N GLU A 10 -12.24 -38.62 -9.72
CA GLU A 10 -11.73 -38.15 -8.42
C GLU A 10 -11.72 -36.61 -8.32
N GLN A 11 -11.34 -35.91 -9.39
CA GLN A 11 -11.35 -34.43 -9.41
C GLN A 11 -12.76 -33.83 -9.50
N HIS A 12 -13.70 -34.49 -10.19
CA HIS A 12 -15.11 -34.14 -10.11
C HIS A 12 -15.66 -34.40 -8.70
N ALA A 13 -15.21 -35.44 -7.99
CA ALA A 13 -15.59 -35.66 -6.59
C ALA A 13 -15.04 -34.57 -5.67
N THR A 14 -13.82 -34.06 -5.90
CA THR A 14 -13.23 -32.97 -5.09
C THR A 14 -13.85 -31.60 -5.41
N ALA A 15 -14.12 -31.29 -6.67
CA ALA A 15 -14.80 -30.06 -7.09
C ALA A 15 -16.28 -30.07 -6.64
N LYS A 16 -16.92 -31.24 -6.64
CA LYS A 16 -18.25 -31.43 -6.09
C LYS A 16 -18.25 -31.37 -4.56
N GLN A 17 -17.18 -31.81 -3.88
CA GLN A 17 -17.00 -31.61 -2.44
C GLN A 17 -16.78 -30.15 -2.05
N VAL A 18 -16.06 -29.34 -2.84
CA VAL A 18 -15.90 -27.89 -2.57
C VAL A 18 -17.20 -27.15 -2.85
N ALA A 19 -17.94 -27.52 -3.90
CA ALA A 19 -19.27 -26.98 -4.15
C ALA A 19 -20.29 -27.43 -3.09
N GLU A 20 -20.30 -28.71 -2.69
CA GLU A 20 -21.19 -29.27 -1.65
C GLU A 20 -20.81 -28.82 -0.24
N CYS A 21 -19.54 -28.50 0.07
CA CYS A 21 -19.15 -27.90 1.35
C CYS A 21 -19.57 -26.43 1.45
N VAL A 22 -19.70 -25.74 0.31
CA VAL A 22 -20.29 -24.39 0.22
C VAL A 22 -21.84 -24.46 0.20
N GLN A 23 -22.43 -25.54 -0.31
CA GLN A 23 -23.88 -25.75 -0.38
C GLN A 23 -24.48 -26.39 0.89
N SER A 24 -23.74 -27.24 1.62
CA SER A 24 -24.20 -27.99 2.81
C SER A 24 -24.33 -27.11 4.04
N GLU A 25 -23.71 -25.94 4.06
CA GLU A 25 -23.92 -24.94 5.11
C GLU A 25 -25.21 -24.11 4.88
N MET A 26 -26.03 -24.45 3.85
CA MET A 26 -27.27 -23.73 3.46
C MET A 26 -28.60 -24.42 3.83
N ASP A 27 -28.63 -25.61 4.43
CA ASP A 27 -29.90 -26.26 4.83
C ASP A 27 -30.13 -26.24 6.36
N PRO A 28 -31.20 -25.61 6.89
CA PRO A 28 -31.66 -25.90 8.23
C PRO A 28 -32.45 -27.21 8.24
N VAL A 29 -31.96 -28.20 9.01
CA VAL A 29 -32.71 -29.41 9.37
C VAL A 29 -34.02 -29.00 10.04
N GLY A 30 -35.14 -29.37 9.42
CA GLY A 30 -36.47 -29.15 9.96
C GLY A 30 -36.79 -30.05 11.14
N THR A 31 -37.50 -29.51 12.14
CA THR A 31 -38.32 -30.30 13.06
C THR A 31 -39.78 -29.92 12.87
N ARG A 32 -40.57 -30.88 12.39
CA ARG A 32 -42.02 -30.80 12.19
C ARG A 32 -42.71 -31.67 13.25
N GLY A 33 -43.68 -31.10 13.96
CA GLY A 33 -44.92 -31.80 14.34
C GLY A 33 -45.06 -32.34 15.77
N GLU A 34 -45.97 -31.71 16.52
CA GLU A 34 -46.64 -32.21 17.73
C GLU A 34 -47.53 -33.46 17.47
N ARG A 35 -47.66 -34.39 18.45
CA ARG A 35 -48.89 -34.66 19.25
C ARG A 35 -48.97 -36.09 19.88
N LEU A 36 -49.53 -36.10 21.10
CA LEU A 36 -50.37 -37.10 21.81
C LEU A 36 -49.81 -38.47 22.28
N GLY A 37 -49.99 -38.74 23.58
CA GLY A 37 -50.60 -40.00 24.03
C GLY A 37 -49.96 -40.82 25.17
N ASP A 38 -50.47 -40.61 26.38
CA ASP A 38 -50.79 -41.60 27.45
C ASP A 38 -49.73 -42.08 28.48
N PRO A 39 -50.10 -42.21 29.80
CA PRO A 39 -49.18 -42.53 30.91
C PRO A 39 -49.37 -43.96 31.47
N ARG A 40 -48.30 -44.57 32.02
CA ARG A 40 -48.30 -45.39 33.28
C ARG A 40 -47.02 -46.22 33.46
N ARG A 41 -46.73 -46.47 34.74
CA ARG A 41 -45.76 -47.41 35.40
C ARG A 41 -44.33 -46.91 35.55
N GLN A 42 -43.89 -46.47 36.73
CA GLN A 42 -43.60 -47.17 38.01
C GLN A 42 -42.18 -47.80 38.09
N GLN A 43 -41.37 -47.13 38.94
CA GLN A 43 -40.44 -47.64 39.96
C GLN A 43 -39.14 -48.40 39.58
N GLY A 44 -38.02 -47.90 40.14
CA GLY A 44 -36.82 -48.69 40.45
C GLY A 44 -35.48 -47.94 40.35
N HIS A 45 -35.01 -47.32 41.44
CA HIS A 45 -33.57 -47.03 41.68
C HIS A 45 -32.91 -48.28 42.31
N PRO A 46 -31.56 -48.42 42.45
CA PRO A 46 -30.46 -47.47 42.20
C PRO A 46 -29.25 -48.06 41.43
N GLY A 47 -28.35 -47.20 40.92
CA GLY A 47 -27.04 -47.65 40.39
C GLY A 47 -26.34 -46.69 39.45
N GLN A 48 -25.86 -45.55 39.95
CA GLN A 48 -24.72 -44.84 39.34
C GLN A 48 -23.43 -45.59 39.72
N PRO A 49 -22.38 -45.65 38.87
CA PRO A 49 -21.77 -44.43 38.30
C PRO A 49 -21.24 -44.59 36.86
N ARG A 50 -21.42 -43.57 35.97
CA ARG A 50 -20.51 -43.32 34.82
C ARG A 50 -20.79 -42.09 33.94
N GLU A 51 -21.47 -41.04 34.41
CA GLU A 51 -21.72 -39.85 33.55
C GLU A 51 -20.80 -38.65 33.82
N ASP A 52 -20.15 -38.58 35.00
CA ASP A 52 -19.30 -37.43 35.34
C ASP A 52 -17.97 -37.39 34.57
N GLN A 53 -17.52 -38.51 34.00
CA GLN A 53 -16.29 -38.54 33.19
C GLN A 53 -16.49 -38.13 31.72
N ILE A 54 -17.73 -38.08 31.23
CA ILE A 54 -18.00 -37.69 29.84
C ILE A 54 -18.24 -36.18 29.74
N MET A 55 -18.82 -35.54 30.78
CA MET A 55 -19.07 -34.10 30.78
C MET A 55 -17.82 -33.24 31.04
N VAL A 56 -16.79 -33.78 31.72
CA VAL A 56 -15.50 -33.07 31.90
C VAL A 56 -14.64 -33.14 30.63
N ARG A 57 -14.80 -34.19 29.81
CA ARG A 57 -13.99 -34.36 28.58
C ARG A 57 -14.48 -33.50 27.42
N THR A 58 -15.75 -33.11 27.39
CA THR A 58 -16.31 -32.17 26.41
C THR A 58 -16.03 -30.71 26.72
N GLN A 59 -15.73 -30.34 27.98
CA GLN A 59 -15.24 -29.00 28.31
C GLN A 59 -13.72 -28.82 28.11
N GLN A 60 -12.95 -29.90 27.99
CA GLN A 60 -11.50 -29.83 27.75
C GLN A 60 -11.10 -29.81 26.27
N ALA A 61 -12.03 -30.08 25.34
CA ALA A 61 -11.78 -30.02 23.90
C ALA A 61 -11.87 -28.60 23.31
N SER A 62 -12.27 -27.58 24.09
CA SER A 62 -12.35 -26.17 23.67
C SER A 62 -11.08 -25.36 23.95
N MET A 63 -10.02 -25.97 24.50
CA MET A 63 -8.73 -25.33 24.79
C MET A 63 -7.60 -25.77 23.85
N MET A 64 -7.92 -26.20 22.62
CA MET A 64 -6.92 -26.17 21.54
C MET A 64 -6.93 -24.75 20.96
N PRO A 65 -5.79 -24.03 20.87
CA PRO A 65 -5.78 -22.76 20.18
C PRO A 65 -6.27 -23.02 18.76
N SER A 66 -7.38 -22.38 18.37
CA SER A 66 -7.87 -22.43 17.00
C SER A 66 -6.71 -22.12 16.05
N SER A 67 -6.70 -22.71 14.86
CA SER A 67 -5.80 -22.30 13.78
C SER A 67 -5.72 -20.76 13.66
N ALA A 68 -6.85 -20.08 13.89
CA ALA A 68 -6.99 -18.64 14.05
C ALA A 68 -6.04 -18.01 15.09
N GLY A 69 -5.92 -18.57 16.30
CA GLY A 69 -5.02 -18.09 17.34
C GLY A 69 -3.53 -18.25 17.00
N ARG A 70 -3.16 -19.32 16.28
CA ARG A 70 -1.78 -19.55 15.82
C ARG A 70 -1.35 -18.59 14.71
N ILE A 71 -2.27 -18.23 13.81
CA ILE A 71 -2.00 -17.25 12.75
C ILE A 71 -1.91 -15.84 13.33
N LEU A 72 -2.83 -15.44 14.21
CA LEU A 72 -2.77 -14.12 14.87
C LEU A 72 -1.48 -13.94 15.67
N THR A 73 -1.08 -14.96 16.42
CA THR A 73 0.18 -14.93 17.18
C THR A 73 1.39 -14.92 16.24
N GLY A 74 1.37 -15.67 15.14
CA GLY A 74 2.41 -15.62 14.10
C GLY A 74 2.56 -14.25 13.44
N ILE A 75 1.45 -13.62 13.04
CA ILE A 75 1.44 -12.25 12.48
C ILE A 75 1.95 -11.25 13.53
N GLY A 76 1.48 -11.35 14.78
CA GLY A 76 1.95 -10.50 15.88
C GLY A 76 3.45 -10.62 16.12
N VAL A 77 3.99 -11.85 16.11
CA VAL A 77 5.44 -12.12 16.23
C VAL A 77 6.20 -11.56 15.03
N LEU A 78 5.71 -11.75 13.80
CA LEU A 78 6.34 -11.20 12.60
C LEU A 78 6.40 -9.67 12.64
N VAL A 79 5.28 -9.02 12.94
CA VAL A 79 5.21 -7.56 13.10
C VAL A 79 6.16 -7.11 14.20
N HIS A 80 6.15 -7.76 15.37
CA HIS A 80 7.06 -7.43 16.46
C HIS A 80 8.54 -7.60 16.08
N LEU A 81 8.90 -8.66 15.36
CA LEU A 81 10.26 -8.89 14.87
C LEU A 81 10.69 -7.82 13.86
N ILE A 82 9.80 -7.43 12.95
CA ILE A 82 10.06 -6.38 11.96
C ILE A 82 10.21 -5.03 12.67
N LEU A 83 9.32 -4.67 13.59
CA LEU A 83 9.41 -3.46 14.40
C LEU A 83 10.69 -3.43 15.22
N THR A 84 11.05 -4.56 15.85
CA THR A 84 12.29 -4.69 16.62
C THR A 84 13.51 -4.54 15.72
N LYS A 85 13.52 -5.14 14.51
CA LYS A 85 14.62 -4.97 13.54
C LYS A 85 14.73 -3.54 13.05
N VAL A 86 13.63 -2.87 12.75
CA VAL A 86 13.61 -1.46 12.32
C VAL A 86 14.14 -0.57 13.45
N PHE A 87 13.62 -0.74 14.66
CA PHE A 87 14.05 -0.04 15.86
C PHE A 87 15.55 -0.29 16.12
N ARG A 88 15.99 -1.54 16.06
CA ARG A 88 17.39 -1.93 16.23
C ARG A 88 18.28 -1.39 15.11
N SER A 89 17.82 -1.34 13.86
CA SER A 89 18.58 -0.76 12.73
C SER A 89 18.76 0.75 12.84
N VAL A 90 17.74 1.44 13.36
CA VAL A 90 17.80 2.88 13.64
C VAL A 90 18.72 3.17 14.83
N LEU A 91 18.62 2.39 15.91
CA LEU A 91 19.46 2.53 17.11
C LEU A 91 20.91 2.06 16.89
N LEU A 92 21.11 0.96 16.18
CA LEU A 92 22.43 0.41 15.80
C LEU A 92 23.00 1.07 14.54
N CYS A 93 22.40 2.16 14.03
CA CYS A 93 22.98 2.91 12.93
C CYS A 93 24.41 3.33 13.32
N ARG A 94 25.40 2.52 12.87
CA ARG A 94 26.82 2.56 13.26
C ARG A 94 27.45 3.93 13.02
N SER A 95 26.82 4.75 12.17
CA SER A 95 27.20 6.13 11.90
C SER A 95 27.12 7.06 13.12
N CYS A 96 26.30 6.74 14.13
CA CYS A 96 26.26 7.48 15.40
C CYS A 96 27.33 7.03 16.40
N ARG A 97 27.85 5.78 16.30
CA ARG A 97 28.78 5.22 17.30
C ARG A 97 30.26 5.41 16.94
N ARG A 98 30.61 5.48 15.64
CA ARG A 98 32.02 5.44 15.18
C ARG A 98 32.76 6.79 15.20
N PHE A 99 32.10 7.89 15.56
CA PHE A 99 32.72 9.23 15.59
C PHE A 99 32.75 9.88 16.98
N VAL A 100 32.22 9.21 18.01
CA VAL A 100 32.31 9.67 19.40
C VAL A 100 33.74 9.53 19.95
N SER A 101 34.61 8.76 19.30
CA SER A 101 35.97 8.48 19.78
C SER A 101 37.06 9.42 19.25
N ASN A 102 36.77 10.45 18.45
CA ASN A 102 37.79 11.46 18.12
C ASN A 102 37.20 12.85 17.86
N PRO A 103 37.06 13.69 18.91
CA PRO A 103 36.62 15.08 18.79
C PRO A 103 37.70 16.03 18.23
N GLN A 104 38.96 15.58 18.01
CA GLN A 104 40.10 16.48 17.78
C GLN A 104 40.62 16.58 16.34
N ALA A 105 40.00 15.95 15.35
CA ALA A 105 40.50 16.01 13.97
C ALA A 105 40.13 17.30 13.18
N ILE A 106 39.50 18.31 13.79
CA ILE A 106 39.06 19.54 13.09
C ILE A 106 39.68 20.81 13.72
N GLN A 107 40.84 20.70 14.39
CA GLN A 107 41.53 21.87 14.94
C GLN A 107 43.03 21.86 14.68
N SER A 108 43.44 21.62 13.43
CA SER A 108 44.76 22.02 12.96
C SER A 108 44.82 22.05 11.44
N GLN A 109 44.52 23.21 10.85
CA GLN A 109 45.35 23.87 9.83
C GLN A 109 44.61 25.10 9.33
N GLY A 110 45.20 26.26 9.62
CA GLY A 110 44.73 27.54 9.14
C GLY A 110 44.88 27.65 7.64
N THR A 111 43.77 27.85 6.96
CA THR A 111 43.63 28.73 5.79
C THR A 111 42.13 28.80 5.51
N LEU A 112 41.59 30.01 5.49
CA LEU A 112 40.20 30.29 5.17
C LEU A 112 39.99 30.04 3.66
N SER A 113 39.99 28.77 3.24
CA SER A 113 39.51 28.33 1.93
C SER A 113 38.01 28.12 2.03
N SER A 114 37.27 28.64 1.06
CA SER A 114 35.83 28.55 0.92
C SER A 114 35.33 27.11 1.14
N MET A 115 34.83 26.80 2.34
CA MET A 115 34.09 25.57 2.56
C MET A 115 32.90 25.56 1.61
N THR A 116 32.80 24.53 0.77
CA THR A 116 31.60 24.36 -0.05
C THR A 116 30.42 24.03 0.87
N ILE A 117 29.24 24.57 0.57
CA ILE A 117 28.01 24.39 1.37
C ILE A 117 27.69 22.90 1.64
N SER A 118 28.17 22.00 0.76
CA SER A 118 28.03 20.55 0.89
C SER A 118 28.82 19.92 2.06
N GLU A 119 29.96 20.50 2.44
CA GLU A 119 30.82 20.03 3.52
C GLU A 119 30.34 20.51 4.88
N GLU A 120 29.87 21.75 4.96
CA GLU A 120 29.23 22.32 6.16
C GLU A 120 27.97 21.52 6.55
N PHE A 121 27.21 21.05 5.54
CA PHE A 121 26.07 20.17 5.76
C PHE A 121 26.45 18.77 6.27
N ARG A 122 27.59 18.20 5.83
CA ARG A 122 28.11 16.93 6.37
C ARG A 122 28.58 17.08 7.82
N ALA A 123 29.03 18.27 8.20
CA ALA A 123 29.52 18.59 9.54
C ALA A 123 28.43 18.96 10.56
N ALA A 124 27.18 19.16 10.12
CA ALA A 124 26.07 19.58 11.00
C ALA A 124 25.88 18.64 12.21
N PRO A 125 25.76 19.19 13.44
CA PRO A 125 25.65 18.39 14.65
C PRO A 125 24.33 17.60 14.66
N ALA A 126 24.35 16.42 15.27
CA ALA A 126 23.14 15.64 15.45
C ALA A 126 22.14 16.46 16.28
N ASN A 127 20.88 16.51 15.85
CA ASN A 127 19.84 17.33 16.47
C ASN A 127 18.52 16.57 16.49
N ARG A 128 17.59 17.00 17.37
CA ARG A 128 16.24 16.41 17.47
C ARG A 128 15.26 17.36 16.80
N LEU A 129 14.39 16.86 15.92
CA LEU A 129 13.37 17.72 15.29
C LEU A 129 12.49 18.40 16.34
N LEU A 130 12.10 17.64 17.37
CA LEU A 130 11.33 18.12 18.51
C LEU A 130 11.91 19.38 19.20
N THR A 131 13.24 19.55 19.23
CA THR A 131 13.87 20.69 19.92
C THR A 131 14.05 21.91 19.02
N ILE A 132 14.01 21.72 17.69
CA ILE A 132 14.26 22.78 16.71
C ILE A 132 12.94 23.41 16.25
N THR A 133 11.87 22.62 16.23
CA THR A 133 10.55 23.09 15.79
C THR A 133 9.85 23.86 16.91
N GLY A 134 9.33 25.05 16.59
CA GLY A 134 8.48 25.85 17.49
C GLY A 134 7.11 25.21 17.73
N ARG A 135 6.02 25.85 17.26
CA ARG A 135 4.64 25.36 17.47
C ARG A 135 4.38 23.94 16.95
N ALA A 136 5.09 23.51 15.90
CA ALA A 136 4.98 22.16 15.33
C ALA A 136 5.48 21.03 16.26
N LYS A 137 6.15 21.38 17.38
CA LYS A 137 6.69 20.43 18.38
C LYS A 137 5.65 19.40 18.85
N TRP A 138 4.41 19.83 19.04
CA TRP A 138 3.32 18.98 19.56
C TRP A 138 2.35 18.52 18.48
N ILE A 139 2.13 19.33 17.44
CA ILE A 139 1.18 19.02 16.36
C ILE A 139 1.59 17.76 15.60
N VAL A 140 2.87 17.63 15.25
CA VAL A 140 3.37 16.49 14.48
C VAL A 140 3.27 15.16 15.24
N PRO A 141 3.76 15.04 16.50
CA PRO A 141 3.62 13.78 17.24
C PRO A 141 2.16 13.46 17.59
N ALA A 142 1.31 14.47 17.86
CA ALA A 142 -0.12 14.24 18.03
C ALA A 142 -0.77 13.70 16.75
N GLY A 143 -0.45 14.29 15.59
CA GLY A 143 -0.92 13.81 14.29
C GLY A 143 -0.46 12.39 13.98
N LEU A 144 0.80 12.06 14.27
CA LEU A 144 1.33 10.69 14.11
C LEU A 144 0.62 9.69 15.04
N LEU A 145 0.29 10.08 16.27
CA LEU A 145 -0.45 9.24 17.19
C LEU A 145 -1.88 8.99 16.70
N ILE A 146 -2.57 10.03 16.21
CA ILE A 146 -3.91 9.91 15.62
C ILE A 146 -3.87 8.94 14.44
N VAL A 147 -2.89 9.10 13.53
CA VAL A 147 -2.75 8.21 12.38
C VAL A 147 -2.41 6.77 12.82
N LEU A 148 -1.57 6.59 13.84
CA LEU A 148 -1.27 5.26 14.38
C LEU A 148 -2.53 4.58 14.92
N VAL A 149 -3.33 5.30 15.71
CA VAL A 149 -4.59 4.81 16.26
C VAL A 149 -5.58 4.49 15.13
N ALA A 150 -5.71 5.35 14.13
CA ALA A 150 -6.56 5.11 12.97
C ALA A 150 -6.15 3.86 12.19
N ASN A 151 -4.84 3.61 12.00
CA ASN A 151 -4.35 2.37 11.38
C ASN A 151 -4.76 1.14 12.19
N ILE A 152 -4.59 1.18 13.52
CA ILE A 152 -4.96 0.05 14.39
C ILE A 152 -6.47 -0.20 14.34
N ILE A 153 -7.29 0.85 14.47
CA ILE A 153 -8.75 0.73 14.42
C ILE A 153 -9.20 0.17 13.07
N ALA A 154 -8.67 0.69 11.97
CA ALA A 154 -9.03 0.24 10.63
C ALA A 154 -8.88 -1.28 10.49
N LEU A 155 -7.84 -1.89 11.06
CA LEU A 155 -7.60 -3.34 10.97
C LEU A 155 -8.70 -4.22 11.60
N PHE A 156 -9.38 -3.73 12.65
CA PHE A 156 -10.41 -4.50 13.35
C PHE A 156 -11.81 -4.26 12.80
N VAL A 157 -12.01 -3.13 12.11
CA VAL A 157 -13.31 -2.77 11.54
C VAL A 157 -13.52 -3.54 10.23
N PRO A 158 -14.73 -4.07 9.96
CA PRO A 158 -15.03 -4.75 8.70
C PRO A 158 -14.75 -3.85 7.50
N PHE A 159 -14.09 -4.42 6.48
CA PHE A 159 -13.69 -3.70 5.27
C PHE A 159 -14.68 -3.91 4.13
N LEU A 160 -15.27 -5.11 4.04
CA LEU A 160 -16.13 -5.52 2.97
C LEU A 160 -17.25 -6.39 3.55
N ALA A 161 -18.49 -6.11 3.16
CA ALA A 161 -19.61 -7.02 3.37
C ALA A 161 -20.02 -7.60 2.02
N ILE A 162 -20.25 -8.90 2.01
CA ILE A 162 -20.73 -9.59 0.82
C ILE A 162 -22.10 -10.15 1.15
N ASP A 163 -23.11 -9.65 0.46
CA ASP A 163 -24.49 -10.05 0.71
C ASP A 163 -24.82 -11.32 -0.09
N PHE A 164 -24.77 -12.47 0.58
CA PHE A 164 -25.20 -13.76 0.06
C PHE A 164 -26.36 -14.30 0.90
N MET A 165 -27.57 -13.77 0.74
CA MET A 165 -28.80 -14.16 1.49
C MET A 165 -28.73 -14.06 3.04
N LYS A 166 -27.54 -13.83 3.63
CA LYS A 166 -27.28 -13.38 5.00
C LYS A 166 -26.12 -12.37 4.92
N LEU A 167 -26.19 -11.28 5.70
CA LEU A 167 -25.10 -10.31 5.81
C LEU A 167 -23.95 -10.96 6.59
N GLU A 168 -22.96 -11.50 5.88
CA GLU A 168 -21.68 -11.86 6.49
C GLU A 168 -20.69 -10.71 6.33
N THR A 169 -20.15 -10.25 7.47
CA THR A 169 -19.18 -9.16 7.50
C THR A 169 -17.78 -9.74 7.71
N TYR A 170 -16.88 -9.49 6.76
CA TYR A 170 -15.52 -10.01 6.83
C TYR A 170 -14.57 -8.90 7.30
N SER A 171 -13.90 -9.14 8.43
CA SER A 171 -12.74 -8.33 8.85
C SER A 171 -11.49 -8.77 8.08
N LEU A 172 -10.52 -7.86 7.92
CA LEU A 172 -9.28 -8.16 7.20
C LEU A 172 -8.56 -9.38 7.78
N LEU A 173 -8.54 -9.52 9.11
CA LEU A 173 -7.94 -10.68 9.78
C LEU A 173 -8.70 -11.98 9.47
N HIS A 174 -10.03 -11.94 9.39
CA HIS A 174 -10.82 -13.12 9.08
C HIS A 174 -10.65 -13.55 7.62
N SER A 175 -10.58 -12.60 6.68
CA SER A 175 -10.25 -12.86 5.28
C SER A 175 -8.88 -13.51 5.12
N VAL A 176 -7.86 -13.04 5.85
CA VAL A 176 -6.52 -13.65 5.84
C VAL A 176 -6.54 -15.10 6.34
N GLN A 177 -7.32 -15.40 7.37
CA GLN A 177 -7.46 -16.77 7.88
C GLN A 177 -8.09 -17.68 6.85
N LEU A 178 -9.19 -17.25 6.23
CA LEU A 178 -9.90 -18.03 5.23
C LEU A 178 -9.02 -18.30 3.99
N MET A 179 -8.20 -17.32 3.59
CA MET A 179 -7.21 -17.49 2.52
C MET A 179 -6.08 -18.46 2.88
N TRP A 180 -5.64 -18.43 4.14
CA TRP A 180 -4.62 -19.35 4.63
C TRP A 180 -5.14 -20.80 4.63
N ASP A 181 -6.38 -21.00 5.08
CA ASP A 181 -7.00 -22.32 5.16
C ASP A 181 -7.36 -22.87 3.76
N SER A 182 -7.68 -22.00 2.81
CA SER A 182 -7.91 -22.37 1.40
C SER A 182 -6.63 -22.59 0.57
N GLY A 183 -5.45 -22.46 1.19
CA GLY A 183 -4.15 -22.69 0.53
C GLY A 183 -3.64 -21.52 -0.32
N LEU A 184 -4.32 -20.38 -0.31
CA LEU A 184 -3.95 -19.14 -1.01
C LEU A 184 -2.90 -18.34 -0.19
N TYR A 185 -1.79 -18.98 0.16
CA TYR A 185 -0.78 -18.44 1.07
C TYR A 185 -0.16 -17.13 0.57
N TRP A 186 0.05 -16.99 -0.74
CA TRP A 186 0.67 -15.80 -1.34
C TRP A 186 -0.18 -14.55 -1.13
N ILE A 187 -1.49 -14.66 -1.36
CA ILE A 187 -2.42 -13.53 -1.18
C ILE A 187 -2.50 -13.15 0.30
N ALA A 188 -2.63 -14.14 1.18
CA ALA A 188 -2.68 -13.94 2.62
C ALA A 188 -1.43 -13.21 3.15
N ILE A 189 -0.23 -13.65 2.77
CA ILE A 189 1.03 -13.01 3.16
C ILE A 189 1.11 -11.57 2.65
N MET A 190 0.66 -11.34 1.42
CA MET A 190 0.72 -10.03 0.79
C MET A 190 -0.21 -9.02 1.48
N ILE A 191 -1.45 -9.42 1.77
CA ILE A 191 -2.41 -8.59 2.53
C ILE A 191 -1.83 -8.25 3.92
N VAL A 192 -1.33 -9.24 4.65
CA VAL A 192 -0.70 -8.98 5.97
C VAL A 192 0.52 -8.06 5.86
N GLY A 193 1.35 -8.27 4.85
CA GLY A 193 2.55 -7.47 4.61
C GLY A 193 2.22 -6.01 4.31
N PHE A 194 1.35 -5.76 3.35
CA PHE A 194 1.04 -4.41 2.87
C PHE A 194 0.01 -3.66 3.71
N SER A 195 -0.94 -4.35 4.34
CA SER A 195 -2.05 -3.70 5.06
C SER A 195 -1.80 -3.54 6.55
N ILE A 196 -1.05 -4.47 7.17
CA ILE A 196 -0.75 -4.42 8.61
C ILE A 196 0.67 -3.95 8.83
N THR A 197 1.65 -4.68 8.29
CA THR A 197 3.05 -4.48 8.64
C THR A 197 3.55 -3.14 8.11
N PHE A 198 3.23 -2.84 6.85
CA PHE A 198 3.77 -1.69 6.17
C PHE A 198 3.34 -0.34 6.76
N PRO A 199 2.04 -0.07 7.01
CA PRO A 199 1.61 1.22 7.57
C PRO A 199 2.13 1.41 9.00
N LEU A 200 2.10 0.36 9.83
CA LEU A 200 2.58 0.42 11.22
C LEU A 200 4.08 0.70 11.28
N VAL A 201 4.88 -0.03 10.50
CA VAL A 201 6.34 0.17 10.42
C VAL A 201 6.64 1.60 9.95
N LYS A 202 5.91 2.11 8.96
CA LYS A 202 6.09 3.48 8.47
C LYS A 202 5.79 4.52 9.56
N THR A 203 4.64 4.42 10.23
CA THR A 203 4.24 5.39 11.28
C THR A 203 5.22 5.35 12.46
N ILE A 204 5.60 4.17 12.93
CA ILE A 204 6.54 4.02 14.05
C ILE A 204 7.92 4.57 13.68
N SER A 205 8.38 4.34 12.45
CA SER A 205 9.66 4.90 11.96
C SER A 205 9.64 6.44 11.93
N LEU A 206 8.52 7.06 11.53
CA LEU A 206 8.38 8.53 11.56
C LEU A 206 8.38 9.08 12.99
N ILE A 207 7.69 8.41 13.92
CA ILE A 207 7.72 8.75 15.35
C ILE A 207 9.16 8.69 15.86
N LEU A 208 9.89 7.62 15.55
CA LEU A 208 11.26 7.42 15.99
C LEU A 208 12.21 8.52 15.46
N ILE A 209 12.08 8.88 14.18
CA ILE A 209 12.83 9.97 13.55
C ILE A 209 12.57 11.32 14.24
N TRP A 210 11.35 11.55 14.72
CA TRP A 210 10.98 12.79 15.41
C TRP A 210 11.64 12.93 16.80
N PHE A 211 11.67 11.84 17.57
CA PHE A 211 12.13 11.85 18.97
C PHE A 211 13.61 11.52 19.15
N ILE A 212 14.25 10.78 18.24
CA ILE A 212 15.66 10.43 18.37
C ILE A 212 16.57 11.53 17.83
N ARG A 213 17.73 11.70 18.47
CA ARG A 213 18.79 12.59 17.99
C ARG A 213 19.53 11.92 16.83
N MET A 214 19.42 12.50 15.64
CA MET A 214 20.04 11.97 14.41
C MET A 214 20.82 13.07 13.68
N ARG A 215 21.82 12.70 12.89
CA ARG A 215 22.47 13.65 11.96
C ARG A 215 21.50 14.02 10.82
N PRO A 216 21.39 15.28 10.40
CA PRO A 216 20.48 15.71 9.34
C PRO A 216 20.60 14.90 8.04
N VAL A 217 21.83 14.56 7.62
CA VAL A 217 22.11 13.74 6.42
C VAL A 217 21.43 12.35 6.49
N VAL A 218 21.54 11.69 7.65
CA VAL A 218 20.99 10.34 7.87
C VAL A 218 19.48 10.42 7.96
N ARG A 219 18.97 11.38 8.74
CA ARG A 219 17.53 11.62 8.89
C ARG A 219 16.87 11.87 7.55
N HIS A 220 17.44 12.77 6.74
CA HIS A 220 16.94 13.08 5.41
C HIS A 220 16.92 11.85 4.50
N ARG A 221 17.98 11.01 4.54
CA ARG A 221 18.01 9.76 3.77
C ARG A 221 16.90 8.80 4.22
N MET A 222 16.70 8.61 5.52
CA MET A 222 15.65 7.74 6.04
C MET A 222 14.25 8.25 5.66
N ILE A 223 13.99 9.55 5.82
CA ILE A 223 12.73 10.18 5.41
C ILE A 223 12.48 9.93 3.92
N ARG A 224 13.47 10.12 3.04
CA ARG A 224 13.30 9.85 1.61
C ARG A 224 12.99 8.39 1.29
N ILE A 225 13.57 7.45 2.04
CA ILE A 225 13.26 6.01 1.89
C ILE A 225 11.82 5.76 2.33
N LEU A 226 11.38 6.30 3.47
CA LEU A 226 10.00 6.17 3.97
C LEU A 226 8.95 6.84 3.05
N GLU A 227 9.30 7.96 2.42
CA GLU A 227 8.49 8.64 1.39
C GLU A 227 8.34 7.74 0.15
N ALA A 228 9.46 7.23 -0.38
CA ALA A 228 9.44 6.33 -1.54
C ALA A 228 8.73 5.00 -1.25
N ALA A 229 8.79 4.54 -0.01
CA ALA A 229 8.05 3.39 0.47
C ALA A 229 6.55 3.72 0.59
N GLY A 230 6.16 4.99 0.78
CA GLY A 230 4.78 5.40 1.00
C GLY A 230 3.78 4.94 -0.05
N LYS A 231 4.11 5.05 -1.34
CA LYS A 231 3.23 4.62 -2.43
C LYS A 231 2.79 3.15 -2.32
N TRP A 232 3.67 2.30 -1.79
CA TRP A 232 3.42 0.87 -1.63
C TRP A 232 2.34 0.58 -0.58
N SER A 233 2.10 1.51 0.35
CA SER A 233 1.01 1.38 1.33
C SER A 233 -0.38 1.40 0.70
N MET A 234 -0.53 1.91 -0.52
CA MET A 234 -1.81 1.94 -1.24
C MET A 234 -2.11 0.65 -2.01
N PHE A 235 -1.17 -0.30 -2.00
CA PHE A 235 -1.33 -1.56 -2.73
C PHE A 235 -2.61 -2.31 -2.37
N ASP A 236 -2.91 -2.40 -1.07
CA ASP A 236 -4.08 -3.12 -0.57
C ASP A 236 -5.41 -2.57 -1.09
N ILE A 237 -5.55 -1.24 -1.14
CA ILE A 237 -6.76 -0.60 -1.68
C ILE A 237 -6.96 -0.98 -3.15
N PHE A 238 -5.88 -1.07 -3.95
CA PHE A 238 -5.99 -1.48 -5.35
C PHE A 238 -6.38 -2.95 -5.51
N VAL A 239 -5.93 -3.83 -4.62
CA VAL A 239 -6.39 -5.23 -4.61
C VAL A 239 -7.88 -5.30 -4.32
N VAL A 240 -8.36 -4.58 -3.28
CA VAL A 240 -9.79 -4.51 -2.96
C VAL A 240 -10.62 -3.97 -4.13
N ILE A 241 -10.15 -2.89 -4.75
CA ILE A 241 -10.80 -2.32 -5.94
C ILE A 241 -10.87 -3.33 -7.08
N LEU A 242 -9.76 -4.01 -7.41
CA LEU A 242 -9.74 -5.02 -8.47
C LEU A 242 -10.70 -6.18 -8.18
N LEU A 243 -10.73 -6.68 -6.95
CA LEU A 243 -11.68 -7.71 -6.52
C LEU A 243 -13.12 -7.22 -6.67
N MET A 244 -13.39 -5.98 -6.31
CA MET A 244 -14.71 -5.37 -6.44
C MET A 244 -15.15 -5.26 -7.91
N VAL A 245 -14.29 -4.75 -8.80
CA VAL A 245 -14.55 -4.68 -10.25
C VAL A 245 -14.91 -6.05 -10.82
N ILE A 246 -14.20 -7.09 -10.39
CA ILE A 246 -14.44 -8.47 -10.84
C ILE A 246 -15.76 -9.03 -10.27
N SER A 247 -16.14 -8.59 -9.07
CA SER A 247 -17.35 -9.02 -8.35
C SER A 247 -18.62 -8.38 -8.90
N THR A 248 -18.60 -7.09 -9.26
CA THR A 248 -19.77 -6.32 -9.74
C THR A 248 -20.49 -6.97 -10.92
N ASP A 249 -19.77 -7.71 -11.78
CA ASP A 249 -20.35 -8.42 -12.93
C ASP A 249 -20.88 -9.84 -12.61
N GLN A 250 -21.02 -10.19 -11.34
CA GLN A 250 -21.68 -11.41 -10.89
C GLN A 250 -23.07 -11.04 -10.36
N THR A 251 -24.14 -11.44 -11.05
CA THR A 251 -25.54 -11.06 -10.77
C THR A 251 -26.09 -11.47 -9.40
N PHE A 252 -25.30 -12.17 -8.57
CA PHE A 252 -25.70 -12.69 -7.26
C PHE A 252 -24.77 -12.26 -6.12
N ILE A 253 -23.79 -11.38 -6.38
CA ILE A 253 -22.80 -10.96 -5.37
C ILE A 253 -22.85 -9.44 -5.22
N ASN A 254 -23.61 -8.96 -4.24
CA ASN A 254 -23.55 -7.54 -3.91
C ASN A 254 -22.42 -7.31 -2.91
N THR A 255 -21.40 -6.55 -3.32
CA THR A 255 -20.22 -6.28 -2.51
C THR A 255 -20.28 -4.83 -2.05
N THR A 256 -20.53 -4.59 -0.76
CA THR A 256 -20.63 -3.22 -0.23
C THR A 256 -19.37 -2.86 0.57
N PRO A 257 -18.74 -1.71 0.30
CA PRO A 257 -17.60 -1.26 1.08
C PRO A 257 -18.09 -0.79 2.44
N GLN A 258 -17.39 -1.23 3.47
CA GLN A 258 -17.76 -0.92 4.86
C GLN A 258 -16.93 0.26 5.40
N ILE A 259 -17.33 0.76 6.57
CA ILE A 259 -16.68 1.91 7.21
C ILE A 259 -15.17 1.70 7.45
N GLY A 260 -14.72 0.45 7.59
CA GLY A 260 -13.31 0.10 7.75
C GLY A 260 -12.45 0.52 6.56
N LEU A 261 -12.98 0.40 5.34
CA LEU A 261 -12.26 0.83 4.13
C LEU A 261 -12.05 2.34 4.10
N LEU A 262 -13.05 3.12 4.52
CA LEU A 262 -12.94 4.58 4.61
C LEU A 262 -11.88 4.99 5.66
N LEU A 263 -11.92 4.37 6.86
CA LEU A 263 -10.93 4.62 7.91
C LEU A 263 -9.51 4.26 7.45
N PHE A 264 -9.37 3.18 6.69
CA PHE A 264 -8.10 2.75 6.14
C PHE A 264 -7.54 3.73 5.11
N ILE A 265 -8.37 4.22 4.17
CA ILE A 265 -7.98 5.24 3.20
C ILE A 265 -7.52 6.51 3.92
N ILE A 266 -8.28 6.96 4.92
CA ILE A 266 -7.91 8.14 5.74
C ILE A 266 -6.58 7.92 6.46
N ALA A 267 -6.37 6.74 7.04
CA ALA A 267 -5.12 6.39 7.73
C ALA A 267 -3.92 6.39 6.78
N ILE A 268 -4.07 5.86 5.57
CA ILE A 268 -3.00 5.86 4.55
C ILE A 268 -2.68 7.29 4.08
N ILE A 269 -3.70 8.08 3.74
CA ILE A 269 -3.54 9.48 3.33
C ILE A 269 -2.88 10.28 4.46
N GLY A 270 -3.33 10.09 5.71
CA GLY A 270 -2.73 10.69 6.90
C GLY A 270 -1.25 10.33 7.06
N ASN A 271 -0.90 9.06 6.84
CA ASN A 271 0.49 8.59 6.87
C ASN A 271 1.36 9.24 5.78
N MET A 272 0.81 9.43 4.57
CA MET A 272 1.51 10.17 3.52
C MET A 272 1.70 11.62 3.93
N LEU A 273 0.64 12.29 4.40
CA LEU A 273 0.69 13.69 4.79
C LEU A 273 1.68 13.95 5.92
N MET A 274 1.70 13.11 6.95
CA MET A 274 2.65 13.22 8.08
C MET A 274 4.09 13.00 7.62
N SER A 275 4.34 12.03 6.74
CA SER A 275 5.66 11.82 6.14
C SER A 275 6.16 13.07 5.40
N ARG A 276 5.27 13.73 4.64
CA ARG A 276 5.60 14.97 3.92
C ARG A 276 5.83 16.14 4.86
N LEU A 277 4.99 16.29 5.87
CA LEU A 277 5.12 17.35 6.85
C LEU A 277 6.48 17.29 7.55
N ILE A 278 6.89 16.09 7.98
CA ILE A 278 8.21 15.86 8.59
C ILE A 278 9.33 16.19 7.61
N SER A 279 9.20 15.76 6.35
CA SER A 279 10.19 16.03 5.30
C SER A 279 10.32 17.51 4.94
N ALA A 280 9.20 18.24 4.95
CA ALA A 280 9.18 19.69 4.72
C ALA A 280 9.80 20.46 5.90
N ILE A 281 9.53 20.03 7.13
CA ILE A 281 10.13 20.58 8.34
C ILE A 281 11.63 20.28 8.38
N ASP A 282 12.04 19.04 8.14
CA ASP A 282 13.44 18.63 8.08
C ASP A 282 14.21 19.44 7.04
N ARG A 283 13.62 19.64 5.86
CA ARG A 283 14.19 20.54 4.85
C ARG A 283 14.29 21.96 5.38
N ARG A 284 13.21 22.61 5.82
CA ARG A 284 13.28 24.00 6.32
C ARG A 284 14.29 24.22 7.44
N CYS A 285 14.44 23.27 8.37
CA CYS A 285 15.33 23.40 9.52
C CYS A 285 16.81 23.12 9.21
N ASN A 286 17.13 22.35 8.15
CA ASN A 286 18.51 21.91 7.87
C ASN A 286 18.98 22.19 6.43
N PHE A 287 18.06 22.51 5.53
CA PHE A 287 18.26 22.78 4.10
C PHE A 287 17.39 23.96 3.68
N ASP A 288 17.90 25.18 3.82
CA ASP A 288 17.22 26.36 3.28
C ASP A 288 17.70 26.63 1.84
N PRO A 289 16.92 26.25 0.80
CA PRO A 289 17.32 26.52 -0.57
C PRO A 289 17.41 28.03 -0.85
N GLU A 290 16.71 28.87 -0.09
CA GLU A 290 16.80 30.33 -0.28
C GLU A 290 18.16 30.85 0.18
N ARG A 291 18.76 30.30 1.25
CA ARG A 291 20.14 30.63 1.66
C ARG A 291 21.18 30.03 0.71
N MET A 292 20.96 28.80 0.24
CA MET A 292 21.91 28.09 -0.61
C MET A 292 22.05 28.73 -1.99
N PHE A 293 20.99 29.39 -2.48
CA PHE A 293 20.95 30.07 -3.78
C PHE A 293 20.70 31.58 -3.64
N ALA A 294 21.00 32.18 -2.48
CA ALA A 294 20.75 33.60 -2.21
C ALA A 294 21.63 34.53 -3.06
N ASP A 295 22.83 34.07 -3.40
CA ASP A 295 23.87 34.86 -4.10
C ASP A 295 24.00 34.49 -5.59
N ASP A 296 23.34 33.40 -6.02
CA ASP A 296 23.26 33.05 -7.43
C ASP A 296 22.32 34.03 -8.12
N GLY A 297 22.90 34.99 -8.84
CA GLY A 297 22.18 35.89 -9.73
C GLY A 297 21.14 35.17 -10.60
N ASP A 298 20.11 35.91 -11.00
CA ASP A 298 18.89 35.46 -11.69
C ASP A 298 19.23 34.67 -12.97
N LEU A 299 19.57 33.38 -12.85
CA LEU A 299 19.89 32.51 -13.99
C LEU A 299 18.58 32.23 -14.74
N ARG A 300 18.26 33.12 -15.69
CA ARG A 300 17.04 33.07 -16.52
C ARG A 300 17.21 32.15 -17.73
N GLU A 301 18.00 31.09 -17.62
CA GLU A 301 18.13 30.14 -18.72
C GLU A 301 17.03 29.08 -18.64
N PRO A 302 16.23 28.88 -19.70
CA PRO A 302 15.25 27.80 -19.69
C PRO A 302 15.99 26.46 -19.69
N LEU A 303 15.44 25.44 -19.01
CA LEU A 303 15.96 24.07 -19.10
C LEU A 303 15.98 23.55 -20.55
N SER A 304 15.32 24.20 -21.51
CA SER A 304 15.40 23.90 -22.93
C SER A 304 16.67 24.42 -23.63
N SER A 305 17.35 25.45 -23.09
CA SER A 305 18.43 26.19 -23.76
C SER A 305 19.69 25.36 -24.03
N THR A 306 19.94 24.32 -23.24
CA THR A 306 21.24 23.62 -23.27
C THR A 306 21.16 22.20 -23.83
N GLY A 307 21.71 22.00 -25.04
CA GLY A 307 22.05 20.70 -25.65
C GLY A 307 20.90 19.83 -26.17
N GLY A 308 21.22 18.68 -26.79
CA GLY A 308 20.25 17.77 -27.42
C GLY A 308 19.16 17.22 -26.49
N ILE A 309 19.44 17.12 -25.19
CA ILE A 309 18.46 16.73 -24.15
C ILE A 309 17.36 17.79 -24.00
N GLY A 310 17.67 19.06 -24.25
CA GLY A 310 16.71 20.19 -24.32
C GLY A 310 15.55 19.92 -25.28
N TRP A 311 15.90 19.43 -26.47
CA TRP A 311 14.99 19.22 -27.60
C TRP A 311 14.23 17.90 -27.52
N MET A 312 14.82 16.85 -26.94
CA MET A 312 14.17 15.55 -26.79
C MET A 312 13.03 15.53 -25.76
N MET A 313 13.12 16.34 -24.70
CA MET A 313 12.16 16.33 -23.60
C MET A 313 10.70 16.62 -23.95
N PRO A 314 10.33 17.62 -24.78
CA PRO A 314 8.94 17.82 -25.17
C PRO A 314 8.32 16.62 -25.89
N PHE A 315 9.08 15.94 -26.76
CA PHE A 315 8.62 14.72 -27.42
C PHE A 315 8.41 13.58 -26.42
N LEU A 316 9.31 13.45 -25.43
CA LEU A 316 9.18 12.45 -24.38
C LEU A 316 7.98 12.72 -23.45
N LEU A 317 7.71 13.98 -23.12
CA LEU A 317 6.53 14.40 -22.35
C LEU A 317 5.23 14.10 -23.11
N LEU A 318 5.19 14.43 -24.41
CA LEU A 318 4.04 14.11 -25.26
C LEU A 318 3.82 12.60 -25.34
N ALA A 319 4.89 11.82 -25.57
CA ALA A 319 4.84 10.36 -25.55
C ALA A 319 4.34 9.82 -24.21
N GLY A 320 4.71 10.44 -23.09
CA GLY A 320 4.22 10.08 -21.77
C GLY A 320 2.72 10.32 -21.59
N VAL A 321 2.21 11.46 -22.05
CA VAL A 321 0.77 11.78 -22.01
C VAL A 321 -0.02 10.79 -22.88
N VAL A 322 0.45 10.53 -24.09
CA VAL A 322 -0.14 9.55 -25.01
C VAL A 322 -0.14 8.15 -24.40
N ALA A 323 0.97 7.72 -23.78
CA ALA A 323 1.06 6.42 -23.12
C ALA A 323 0.06 6.28 -21.96
N ILE A 324 -0.16 7.33 -21.15
CA ILE A 324 -1.17 7.32 -20.08
C ILE A 324 -2.58 7.18 -20.66
N ILE A 325 -2.90 7.91 -21.74
CA ILE A 325 -4.21 7.80 -22.41
C ILE A 325 -4.44 6.36 -22.89
N TYR A 326 -3.46 5.76 -23.58
CA TYR A 326 -3.56 4.37 -24.00
C TYR A 326 -3.67 3.39 -22.83
N ALA A 327 -2.96 3.64 -21.72
CA ALA A 327 -3.05 2.80 -20.52
C ALA A 327 -4.45 2.84 -19.88
N ILE A 328 -5.18 3.95 -20.01
CA ILE A 328 -6.54 4.10 -19.48
C ILE A 328 -7.57 3.39 -20.36
N GLU A 329 -7.45 3.55 -21.68
CA GLU A 329 -8.41 3.04 -22.67
C GLU A 329 -8.26 1.54 -22.93
N LEU A 330 -7.02 1.04 -22.97
CA LEU A 330 -6.78 -0.33 -23.37
C LEU A 330 -7.18 -1.32 -22.27
N PRO A 331 -7.87 -2.41 -22.63
CA PRO A 331 -8.30 -3.41 -21.66
C PRO A 331 -7.09 -4.19 -21.13
N PHE A 332 -7.07 -4.42 -19.82
CA PHE A 332 -6.06 -5.21 -19.12
C PHE A 332 -6.50 -6.67 -18.88
N PHE A 333 -7.80 -6.95 -18.69
CA PHE A 333 -8.32 -8.32 -18.54
C PHE A 333 -9.54 -8.59 -19.42
N ARG A 334 -9.80 -9.88 -19.67
CA ARG A 334 -11.05 -10.38 -20.24
C ARG A 334 -11.58 -11.50 -19.35
N ILE A 335 -12.83 -11.39 -18.93
CA ILE A 335 -13.51 -12.48 -18.25
C ILE A 335 -14.36 -13.19 -19.30
N ASN A 336 -13.96 -14.41 -19.66
CA ASN A 336 -14.68 -15.23 -20.62
C ASN A 336 -15.86 -15.92 -19.94
N LYS A 337 -16.92 -15.17 -19.62
CA LYS A 337 -18.22 -15.75 -19.27
C LYS A 337 -18.96 -16.01 -20.58
N VAL A 338 -18.85 -17.23 -21.11
CA VAL A 338 -19.49 -17.70 -22.36
C VAL A 338 -18.83 -17.11 -23.64
N PRO A 339 -18.53 -17.92 -24.68
CA PRO A 339 -17.83 -17.46 -25.89
C PRO A 339 -18.52 -16.34 -26.70
N LEU A 340 -19.77 -15.97 -26.38
CA LEU A 340 -20.53 -14.90 -27.04
C LEU A 340 -20.58 -13.56 -26.28
N PHE A 341 -20.14 -13.49 -25.01
CA PHE A 341 -20.20 -12.27 -24.19
C PHE A 341 -18.92 -12.05 -23.35
N SER A 342 -17.77 -11.88 -24.03
CA SER A 342 -16.52 -11.56 -23.32
C SER A 342 -16.47 -10.07 -22.94
N LYS A 343 -16.64 -9.74 -21.64
CA LYS A 343 -16.38 -8.39 -21.13
C LYS A 343 -14.88 -8.16 -20.97
N SER A 344 -14.42 -6.98 -21.39
CA SER A 344 -13.04 -6.54 -21.26
C SER A 344 -12.98 -5.39 -20.26
N TYR A 345 -12.06 -5.45 -19.31
CA TYR A 345 -11.91 -4.39 -18.30
C TYR A 345 -10.66 -3.56 -18.62
N SER A 346 -10.85 -2.27 -18.85
CA SER A 346 -9.84 -1.20 -18.83
C SER A 346 -10.00 -0.35 -17.56
N ILE A 347 -9.10 0.60 -17.34
CA ILE A 347 -9.18 1.50 -16.16
C ILE A 347 -10.45 2.34 -16.24
N HIS A 348 -10.82 2.80 -17.44
CA HIS A 348 -12.07 3.52 -17.69
C HIS A 348 -13.29 2.68 -17.28
N THR A 349 -13.43 1.47 -17.82
CA THR A 349 -14.58 0.61 -17.51
C THR A 349 -14.60 0.18 -16.04
N ALA A 350 -13.44 0.07 -15.39
CA ALA A 350 -13.37 -0.21 -13.96
C ALA A 350 -13.95 0.95 -13.15
N ILE A 351 -13.58 2.20 -13.48
CA ILE A 351 -14.14 3.39 -12.83
C ILE A 351 -15.65 3.48 -13.07
N GLU A 352 -16.12 3.22 -14.30
CA GLU A 352 -17.55 3.19 -14.62
C GLU A 352 -18.30 2.11 -13.84
N ALA A 353 -17.73 0.90 -13.73
CA ALA A 353 -18.33 -0.18 -12.96
C ALA A 353 -18.49 0.21 -11.48
N LEU A 354 -17.45 0.77 -10.85
CA LEU A 354 -17.56 1.23 -9.46
C LEU A 354 -18.53 2.40 -9.29
N TYR A 355 -18.61 3.30 -10.27
CA TYR A 355 -19.54 4.41 -10.24
C TYR A 355 -20.99 3.93 -10.31
N GLN A 356 -21.28 2.98 -11.19
CA GLN A 356 -22.60 2.38 -11.35
C GLN A 356 -23.02 1.54 -10.13
N ASP A 357 -22.05 0.88 -9.49
CA ASP A 357 -22.24 0.10 -8.27
C ASP A 357 -22.46 0.98 -7.01
N GLY A 358 -22.47 2.32 -7.17
CA GLY A 358 -22.68 3.29 -6.07
C GLY A 358 -21.44 3.61 -5.25
N ASN A 359 -20.28 3.02 -5.59
CA ASN A 359 -19.03 3.11 -4.84
C ASN A 359 -18.17 4.29 -5.27
N LEU A 360 -18.75 5.49 -5.14
CA LEU A 360 -18.16 6.77 -5.53
C LEU A 360 -16.77 7.01 -4.93
N LEU A 361 -16.56 6.61 -3.67
CA LEU A 361 -15.29 6.80 -2.97
C LEU A 361 -14.14 6.11 -3.71
N LEU A 362 -14.32 4.85 -4.09
CA LEU A 362 -13.29 4.04 -4.73
C LEU A 362 -13.12 4.45 -6.20
N ALA A 363 -14.22 4.79 -6.89
CA ALA A 363 -14.17 5.33 -8.24
C ALA A 363 -13.37 6.64 -8.30
N ALA A 364 -13.64 7.56 -7.36
CA ALA A 364 -12.88 8.81 -7.21
C ALA A 364 -11.41 8.56 -6.85
N PHE A 365 -11.14 7.57 -5.99
CA PHE A 365 -9.78 7.18 -5.63
C PHE A 365 -8.99 6.67 -6.86
N MET A 366 -9.57 5.77 -7.65
CA MET A 366 -8.95 5.30 -8.90
C MET A 366 -8.69 6.44 -9.86
N LEU A 367 -9.71 7.28 -10.11
CA LEU A 367 -9.59 8.43 -11.03
C LEU A 367 -8.46 9.37 -10.59
N LEU A 368 -8.41 9.70 -9.30
CA LEU A 368 -7.43 10.63 -8.74
C LEU A 368 -6.00 10.09 -8.87
N PHE A 369 -5.76 8.83 -8.49
CA PHE A 369 -4.41 8.28 -8.36
C PHE A 369 -3.87 7.55 -9.61
N LEU A 370 -4.75 7.04 -10.47
CA LEU A 370 -4.37 6.36 -11.72
C LEU A 370 -4.48 7.23 -12.97
N CYS A 371 -5.30 8.28 -12.95
CA CYS A 371 -5.46 9.17 -14.11
C CYS A 371 -4.92 10.58 -13.81
N VAL A 372 -5.47 11.25 -12.79
CA VAL A 372 -5.17 12.68 -12.52
C VAL A 372 -3.74 12.88 -12.02
N ALA A 373 -3.28 12.13 -11.02
CA ALA A 373 -1.94 12.33 -10.45
C ALA A 373 -0.79 12.06 -11.44
N PRO A 374 -0.80 10.96 -12.23
CA PRO A 374 0.20 10.75 -13.28
C PRO A 374 0.19 11.85 -14.34
N LEU A 375 -0.99 12.25 -14.83
CA LEU A 375 -1.12 13.31 -15.82
C LEU A 375 -0.61 14.65 -15.28
N LEU A 376 -1.01 15.00 -14.06
CA LEU A 376 -0.57 16.22 -13.37
C LEU A 376 0.96 16.24 -13.20
N SER A 377 1.58 15.08 -12.90
CA SER A 377 3.04 15.00 -12.78
C SER A 377 3.76 15.36 -14.08
N LEU A 378 3.26 14.88 -15.24
CA LEU A 378 3.81 15.21 -16.56
C LEU A 378 3.54 16.66 -16.95
N VAL A 379 2.33 17.17 -16.68
CA VAL A 379 1.98 18.58 -16.96
C VAL A 379 2.85 19.52 -16.14
N LEU A 380 3.02 19.27 -14.84
CA LEU A 380 3.88 20.09 -13.98
C LEU A 380 5.34 20.04 -14.43
N LEU A 381 5.81 18.87 -14.89
CA LEU A 381 7.15 18.71 -15.45
C LEU A 381 7.31 19.51 -16.76
N GLY A 382 6.32 19.44 -17.66
CA GLY A 382 6.30 20.23 -18.90
C GLY A 382 6.25 21.74 -18.65
N GLN A 383 5.46 22.19 -17.68
CA GLN A 383 5.45 23.59 -17.26
C GLN A 383 6.82 24.02 -16.69
N CYS A 384 7.47 23.17 -15.90
CA CYS A 384 8.80 23.47 -15.38
C CYS A 384 9.84 23.62 -16.50
N TRP A 385 9.67 22.87 -17.59
CA TRP A 385 10.57 22.89 -18.74
C TRP A 385 10.35 24.06 -19.70
N MET A 386 9.08 24.44 -19.91
CA MET A 386 8.69 25.45 -20.91
C MET A 386 8.82 26.90 -20.41
N PHE A 387 8.68 27.13 -19.10
CA PHE A 387 8.70 28.48 -18.54
C PHE A 387 10.07 28.86 -17.96
N HIS A 388 10.52 30.08 -18.25
CA HIS A 388 11.70 30.70 -17.65
C HIS A 388 11.49 30.88 -16.15
N LYS A 389 12.41 30.35 -15.33
CA LYS A 389 12.29 30.35 -13.87
C LYS A 389 13.65 30.47 -13.20
N THR A 390 13.71 31.22 -12.10
CA THR A 390 14.88 31.32 -11.22
C THR A 390 15.18 29.98 -10.54
N ARG A 391 16.45 29.69 -10.20
CA ARG A 391 16.89 28.44 -9.51
C ARG A 391 16.03 28.05 -8.31
N VAL A 392 15.64 29.03 -7.48
CA VAL A 392 14.76 28.82 -6.31
C VAL A 392 13.38 28.31 -6.72
N GLN A 393 12.79 28.87 -7.78
CA GLN A 393 11.48 28.44 -8.28
C GLN A 393 11.53 27.04 -8.90
N ILE A 394 12.61 26.70 -9.59
CA ILE A 394 12.83 25.36 -10.15
C ILE A 394 12.93 24.33 -9.01
N SER A 395 13.71 24.62 -7.96
CA SER A 395 13.82 23.76 -6.77
C SER A 395 12.46 23.54 -6.09
N LYS A 396 11.68 24.61 -5.88
CA LYS A 396 10.31 24.53 -5.32
C LYS A 396 9.39 23.69 -6.21
N ARG A 397 9.41 23.88 -7.54
CA ARG A 397 8.58 23.12 -8.48
C ARG A 397 9.00 21.66 -8.61
N LEU A 398 10.29 21.35 -8.60
CA LEU A 398 10.75 19.96 -8.61
C LEU A 398 10.34 19.24 -7.33
N GLY A 399 10.33 19.95 -6.19
CA GLY A 399 9.72 19.48 -4.94
C GLY A 399 8.25 19.11 -5.13
N LEU A 400 7.46 19.98 -5.77
CA LEU A 400 6.05 19.72 -6.08
C LEU A 400 5.85 18.53 -7.05
N ILE A 401 6.65 18.46 -8.11
CA ILE A 401 6.59 17.34 -9.08
C ILE A 401 6.89 16.02 -8.38
N ARG A 402 7.90 15.98 -7.52
CA ARG A 402 8.19 14.81 -6.70
C ARG A 402 7.05 14.49 -5.74
N ILE A 403 6.39 15.52 -5.19
CA ILE A 403 5.22 15.30 -4.35
C ILE A 403 4.15 14.59 -5.16
N VAL A 404 3.66 15.20 -6.25
CA VAL A 404 2.61 14.65 -7.11
C VAL A 404 3.00 13.27 -7.68
N GLY A 405 4.24 13.09 -8.11
CA GLY A 405 4.74 11.83 -8.68
C GLY A 405 4.73 10.66 -7.69
N GLU A 406 4.87 10.90 -6.39
CA GLU A 406 4.71 9.85 -5.38
C GLU A 406 3.23 9.45 -5.17
N TRP A 407 2.27 10.29 -5.57
CA TRP A 407 0.84 9.94 -5.59
C TRP A 407 0.43 9.26 -6.90
N SER A 408 1.32 9.19 -7.90
CA SER A 408 1.10 8.40 -9.12
C SER A 408 1.18 6.92 -8.80
N MET A 409 0.02 6.27 -8.68
CA MET A 409 -0.08 4.88 -8.24
C MET A 409 -0.12 3.87 -9.40
N LEU A 410 0.15 4.32 -10.63
CA LEU A 410 0.13 3.48 -11.83
C LEU A 410 1.07 2.27 -11.69
N SER A 411 2.21 2.45 -11.02
CA SER A 411 3.14 1.35 -10.69
C SER A 411 2.62 0.35 -9.66
N VAL A 412 1.83 0.81 -8.69
CA VAL A 412 1.26 -0.05 -7.64
C VAL A 412 0.09 -0.84 -8.21
N PHE A 413 -0.73 -0.19 -9.03
CA PHE A 413 -1.81 -0.83 -9.77
C PHE A 413 -1.29 -1.92 -10.71
N LEU A 414 -0.20 -1.67 -11.45
CA LEU A 414 0.44 -2.69 -12.29
C LEU A 414 0.78 -3.97 -11.51
N ILE A 415 1.28 -3.82 -10.27
CA ILE A 415 1.65 -4.96 -9.42
C ILE A 415 0.40 -5.67 -8.90
N ALA A 416 -0.62 -4.93 -8.47
CA ALA A 416 -1.88 -5.52 -8.03
C ALA A 416 -2.54 -6.32 -9.17
N LEU A 417 -2.50 -5.74 -10.38
CA LEU A 417 -2.97 -6.37 -11.61
C LEU A 417 -2.19 -7.65 -11.92
N THR A 418 -0.86 -7.58 -11.90
CA THR A 418 0.00 -8.74 -12.16
C THR A 418 -0.23 -9.84 -11.12
N MET A 419 -0.45 -9.47 -9.85
CA MET A 419 -0.72 -10.43 -8.79
C MET A 419 -2.07 -11.13 -8.98
N VAL A 420 -3.14 -10.38 -9.25
CA VAL A 420 -4.47 -10.95 -9.54
C VAL A 420 -4.42 -11.84 -10.78
N HIS A 421 -3.59 -11.49 -11.76
CA HIS A 421 -3.39 -12.30 -12.95
C HIS A 421 -2.70 -13.64 -12.63
N ILE A 422 -1.59 -13.61 -11.89
CA ILE A 422 -0.82 -14.81 -11.51
C ILE A 422 -1.71 -15.79 -10.72
N GLU A 423 -2.47 -15.29 -9.75
CA GLU A 423 -3.35 -16.17 -8.99
C GLU A 423 -4.61 -16.58 -9.80
N GLY A 424 -5.07 -15.70 -10.68
CA GLY A 424 -6.23 -15.91 -11.54
C GLY A 424 -6.03 -17.01 -12.59
N GLU A 425 -4.80 -17.28 -13.04
CA GLU A 425 -4.52 -18.34 -14.01
C GLU A 425 -4.87 -19.75 -13.51
N HIS A 426 -4.90 -19.98 -12.20
CA HIS A 426 -5.36 -21.24 -11.61
C HIS A 426 -6.88 -21.45 -11.67
N MET A 427 -7.65 -20.38 -11.91
CA MET A 427 -9.13 -20.39 -11.88
C MET A 427 -9.75 -20.01 -13.24
N VAL A 428 -9.09 -19.17 -14.04
CA VAL A 428 -9.58 -18.64 -15.33
C VAL A 428 -8.40 -18.38 -16.27
N THR A 429 -8.40 -18.97 -17.48
CA THR A 429 -7.39 -18.71 -18.52
C THR A 429 -7.45 -17.25 -18.97
N THR A 430 -6.65 -16.38 -18.37
CA THR A 430 -6.63 -14.94 -18.67
C THR A 430 -5.55 -14.68 -19.73
N GLN A 431 -5.94 -14.16 -20.89
CA GLN A 431 -4.96 -13.76 -21.91
C GLN A 431 -4.43 -12.36 -21.61
N ILE A 432 -3.10 -12.21 -21.57
CA ILE A 432 -2.41 -10.93 -21.40
C ILE A 432 -2.82 -10.01 -22.56
N LYS A 433 -3.36 -8.84 -22.22
CA LYS A 433 -3.81 -7.84 -23.19
C LYS A 433 -2.84 -6.67 -23.36
N PRO A 434 -2.94 -5.93 -24.48
CA PRO A 434 -2.08 -4.75 -24.71
C PRO A 434 -2.17 -3.67 -23.62
N GLY A 435 -3.25 -3.63 -22.82
CA GLY A 435 -3.37 -2.68 -21.71
C GLY A 435 -2.27 -2.81 -20.66
N LEU A 436 -1.85 -4.04 -20.32
CA LEU A 436 -0.75 -4.25 -19.37
C LEU A 436 0.57 -3.64 -19.89
N ASN A 437 0.85 -3.84 -21.18
CA ASN A 437 2.03 -3.27 -21.84
C ASN A 437 1.96 -1.74 -21.90
N ALA A 438 0.78 -1.17 -22.16
CA ALA A 438 0.60 0.28 -22.15
C ALA A 438 0.87 0.90 -20.76
N ILE A 439 0.43 0.24 -19.68
CA ILE A 439 0.74 0.63 -18.30
C ILE A 439 2.26 0.60 -18.06
N ILE A 440 2.96 -0.46 -18.48
CA ILE A 440 4.42 -0.58 -18.36
C ILE A 440 5.13 0.56 -19.10
N ILE A 441 4.73 0.83 -20.35
CA ILE A 441 5.29 1.92 -21.17
C ILE A 441 5.05 3.28 -20.50
N ALA A 442 3.84 3.54 -20.00
CA ALA A 442 3.50 4.77 -19.31
C ALA A 442 4.39 5.01 -18.06
N ILE A 443 4.62 3.96 -17.26
CA ILE A 443 5.54 4.03 -16.11
C ILE A 443 6.96 4.32 -16.58
N ALA A 444 7.45 3.56 -17.57
CA ALA A 444 8.82 3.68 -18.07
C ALA A 444 9.10 5.11 -18.57
N VAL A 445 8.24 5.66 -19.43
CA VAL A 445 8.38 7.02 -19.96
C VAL A 445 8.33 8.05 -18.83
N THR A 446 7.40 7.94 -17.90
CA THR A 446 7.30 8.87 -16.76
C THR A 446 8.56 8.85 -15.89
N VAL A 447 9.10 7.66 -15.61
CA VAL A 447 10.35 7.53 -14.84
C VAL A 447 11.53 8.13 -15.59
N VAL A 448 11.66 7.89 -16.89
CA VAL A 448 12.73 8.47 -17.72
C VAL A 448 12.63 9.99 -17.73
N CYS A 449 11.43 10.56 -17.94
CA CYS A 449 11.18 12.00 -17.85
C CYS A 449 11.68 12.61 -16.54
N ILE A 450 11.29 12.03 -15.40
CA ILE A 450 11.69 12.52 -14.08
C ILE A 450 13.21 12.40 -13.88
N ARG A 451 13.81 11.28 -14.27
CA ARG A 451 15.26 11.03 -14.10
C ARG A 451 16.09 11.99 -14.94
N LEU A 452 15.71 12.23 -16.19
CA LEU A 452 16.40 13.19 -17.06
C LEU A 452 16.29 14.62 -16.52
N ALA A 453 15.12 14.99 -15.98
CA ALA A 453 14.94 16.30 -15.35
C ALA A 453 15.80 16.48 -14.11
N GLU A 454 15.86 15.47 -13.22
CA GLU A 454 16.75 15.53 -12.04
C GLU A 454 18.23 15.55 -12.43
N PHE A 455 18.62 14.78 -13.44
CA PHE A 455 20.00 14.75 -13.95
C PHE A 455 20.42 16.13 -14.46
N LYS A 456 19.57 16.78 -15.26
CA LYS A 456 19.86 18.12 -15.79
C LYS A 456 19.91 19.16 -14.67
N LEU A 457 19.00 19.10 -13.70
CA LEU A 457 19.03 20.02 -12.57
C LEU A 457 20.32 19.88 -11.74
N ARG A 458 20.77 18.65 -11.49
CA ARG A 458 22.06 18.40 -10.82
C ARG A 458 23.22 19.02 -11.60
N LYS A 459 23.27 18.79 -12.91
CA LYS A 459 24.32 19.38 -13.76
C LYS A 459 24.35 20.91 -13.71
N LEU A 460 23.18 21.56 -13.69
CA LEU A 460 23.09 23.02 -13.55
C LEU A 460 23.50 23.51 -12.17
N LEU A 461 23.31 22.71 -11.11
CA LEU A 461 23.73 23.05 -9.74
C LEU A 461 25.24 22.91 -9.52
N ASP A 462 25.87 21.99 -10.24
CA ASP A 462 27.31 21.74 -10.14
C ASP A 462 28.15 22.65 -11.05
N SER A 463 27.52 23.35 -12.01
CA SER A 463 28.11 24.36 -12.91
C SER A 463 27.83 25.77 -12.43
#